data_AF-R1G030-F1
#
_entry.id   AF-R1G030-F1
#
_cell.length_a   1.000
_cell.length_b   1.000
_cell.length_c   1.000
_cell.angle_alpha   90.00
_cell.angle_beta   90.00
_cell.angle_gamma   90.00
#
_symmetry.space_group_name_H-M   'P 1'
#
loop_
_entity.id
_entity.type
_entity.pdbx_description
1 polymer ?
#
loop_
_entity_poly.entity_id
_entity_poly.type
_entity_poly.pdbx_seq_one_letter_code
_entity_poly.pdbx_strand_id
1 'polypeptide(L)'
;MAPHEAAMGSAAPSEAIAYGLLTPGEAGVASVDERLAACASRHLLLELGQACSMLRREADAVRIFRALSHAFAAGGASRAAAAAEHPVLADDARARLFERELAMERGLWRSTLQRPLEHYARSLTARPFWEASELPEAAALQRAFPAILAECNALLARRGGAFAPYRSRVVAAGGAWSDVQLFGGCRADAEHCAACPRTAAAIAAQPRLNSVVHGSHFFSRLAAGTHLEAHCGPSNYRLRCHLGLVVPAGARIRVGEEVREWRAGECLVFDDSYEHEARRAPSRPAPVPVWHSGDTDRVVLICDLWHPEVDLEKHVRPSLAPAQREALAAAEAGGMFCEYMGHDVSNMRGCPC
;
A
#
# COMPACT_ATOMS: atom_id res chain seq x y z
N MET A 1 22.37 67.70 23.00
CA MET A 1 21.89 67.87 21.62
C MET A 1 22.20 66.59 20.86
N ALA A 2 21.19 65.77 20.62
CA ALA A 2 21.17 64.83 19.49
C ALA A 2 20.56 65.58 18.28
N PRO A 3 20.39 64.99 17.07
CA PRO A 3 20.88 63.69 16.59
C PRO A 3 21.38 63.69 15.11
N HIS A 4 21.88 62.52 14.73
CA HIS A 4 21.92 61.92 13.39
C HIS A 4 20.64 62.15 12.55
N GLU A 5 20.78 62.56 11.29
CA GLU A 5 19.73 62.47 10.26
C GLU A 5 20.27 61.69 9.05
N ALA A 6 19.79 60.45 8.88
CA ALA A 6 19.76 59.76 7.59
C ALA A 6 18.27 59.54 7.28
N ALA A 7 17.84 60.08 6.14
CA ALA A 7 16.46 60.12 5.72
C ALA A 7 15.87 58.71 5.51
N MET A 8 14.83 58.39 6.27
CA MET A 8 13.87 57.34 5.93
C MET A 8 12.82 57.92 4.97
N GLY A 9 12.98 57.62 3.68
CA GLY A 9 11.90 57.76 2.70
C GLY A 9 10.94 56.58 2.83
N SER A 10 9.68 56.86 3.14
CA SER A 10 8.57 55.90 3.13
C SER A 10 8.36 55.31 1.73
N ALA A 11 8.43 53.98 1.62
CA ALA A 11 7.79 53.23 0.55
C ALA A 11 6.74 52.30 1.18
N ALA A 12 5.52 52.40 0.68
CA ALA A 12 4.33 51.72 1.16
C ALA A 12 4.42 50.18 1.03
N PRO A 13 3.70 49.42 1.87
CA PRO A 13 3.64 47.97 1.77
C PRO A 13 2.53 47.60 0.77
N SER A 14 2.90 47.15 -0.44
CA SER A 14 1.93 46.50 -1.33
C SER A 14 2.61 45.40 -2.14
N GLU A 15 2.64 44.19 -1.56
CA GLU A 15 2.60 42.89 -2.26
C GLU A 15 2.61 41.69 -1.28
N ALA A 16 2.02 41.86 -0.09
CA ALA A 16 1.90 40.80 0.92
C ALA A 16 0.50 40.14 0.95
N ILE A 17 -0.27 40.26 -0.14
CA ILE A 17 -1.61 39.64 -0.25
C ILE A 17 -1.65 38.84 -1.55
N ALA A 18 -1.24 37.58 -1.50
CA ALA A 18 -1.63 36.60 -2.54
C ALA A 18 -1.60 35.14 -2.06
N TYR A 19 -0.72 34.74 -1.14
CA TYR A 19 -0.72 33.36 -0.63
C TYR A 19 -0.46 33.38 0.88
N GLY A 20 -1.52 33.15 1.65
CA GLY A 20 -1.52 33.20 3.12
C GLY A 20 -0.65 32.12 3.77
N LEU A 21 0.66 32.32 3.73
CA LEU A 21 1.58 31.73 4.69
C LEU A 21 1.49 32.57 5.97
N LEU A 22 0.77 32.06 6.96
CA LEU A 22 0.82 32.61 8.31
C LEU A 22 2.26 32.47 8.82
N THR A 23 2.85 33.59 9.21
CA THR A 23 4.13 33.65 9.90
C THR A 23 4.07 32.80 11.18
N PRO A 24 5.12 32.05 11.51
CA PRO A 24 5.16 31.27 12.74
C PRO A 24 5.33 32.21 13.92
N GLY A 25 4.19 32.62 14.49
CA GLY A 25 4.11 33.39 15.71
C GLY A 25 2.63 33.66 16.02
N GLU A 26 2.14 33.09 17.13
CA GLU A 26 0.89 33.48 17.80
C GLU A 26 -0.46 32.90 17.35
N ALA A 27 -0.53 31.95 16.41
CA ALA A 27 -1.77 31.20 16.18
C ALA A 27 -1.83 29.93 17.05
N GLY A 28 -2.79 29.87 17.98
CA GLY A 28 -3.15 28.65 18.70
C GLY A 28 -3.23 27.46 17.75
N VAL A 29 -2.61 26.34 18.11
CA VAL A 29 -2.43 25.20 17.21
C VAL A 29 -3.78 24.53 16.96
N ALA A 30 -4.53 25.04 15.98
CA ALA A 30 -5.70 24.34 15.46
C ALA A 30 -5.29 22.91 15.07
N SER A 31 -6.12 21.94 15.44
CA SER A 31 -5.90 20.52 15.15
C SER A 31 -5.77 20.30 13.63
N VAL A 32 -5.11 19.21 13.22
CA VAL A 32 -5.00 18.85 11.79
C VAL A 32 -6.40 18.71 11.16
N ASP A 33 -7.38 18.22 11.93
CA ASP A 33 -8.76 18.06 11.48
C ASP A 33 -9.48 19.39 11.22
N GLU A 34 -9.29 20.39 12.09
CA GLU A 34 -9.82 21.74 11.88
C GLU A 34 -9.19 22.43 10.66
N ARG A 35 -7.87 22.22 10.47
CA ARG A 35 -7.14 22.76 9.31
C ARG A 35 -7.57 22.10 8.01
N LEU A 36 -7.79 20.78 8.01
CA LEU A 36 -8.32 20.02 6.87
C LEU A 36 -9.72 20.47 6.48
N ALA A 37 -10.62 20.66 7.46
CA ALA A 37 -11.99 21.11 7.23
C ALA A 37 -12.08 22.54 6.67
N ALA A 38 -11.14 23.41 7.02
CA ALA A 38 -11.06 24.79 6.54
C ALA A 38 -10.37 24.95 5.17
N CYS A 39 -9.72 23.90 4.66
CA CYS A 39 -8.81 24.01 3.53
C CYS A 39 -9.51 23.76 2.18
N ALA A 40 -9.77 24.84 1.42
CA ALA A 40 -10.32 24.75 0.07
C ALA A 40 -9.26 24.58 -1.04
N SER A 41 -7.97 24.84 -0.76
CA SER A 41 -6.90 24.85 -1.77
C SER A 41 -6.01 23.60 -1.69
N ARG A 42 -5.65 23.04 -2.86
CA ARG A 42 -4.76 21.87 -2.96
C ARG A 42 -3.35 22.16 -2.44
N HIS A 43 -2.85 23.38 -2.63
CA HIS A 43 -1.52 23.79 -2.16
C HIS A 43 -1.42 23.77 -0.63
N LEU A 44 -2.43 24.30 0.06
CA LEU A 44 -2.44 24.37 1.52
C LEU A 44 -2.52 22.97 2.14
N LEU A 45 -3.24 22.02 1.52
CA LEU A 45 -3.21 20.62 1.96
C LEU A 45 -1.81 20.02 1.81
N LEU A 46 -1.08 20.29 0.72
CA LEU A 46 0.29 19.78 0.55
C LEU A 46 1.26 20.38 1.58
N GLU A 47 1.14 21.68 1.88
CA GLU A 47 1.94 22.35 2.91
C GLU A 47 1.63 21.86 4.32
N LEU A 48 0.35 21.63 4.64
CA LEU A 48 -0.06 21.00 5.88
C LEU A 48 0.52 19.59 6.01
N GLY A 49 0.50 18.84 4.91
CA GLY A 49 1.12 17.52 4.84
C GLY A 49 2.63 17.58 5.11
N GLN A 50 3.35 18.49 4.46
CA GLN A 50 4.78 18.71 4.68
C GLN A 50 5.08 19.10 6.13
N ALA A 51 4.31 20.03 6.70
CA ALA A 51 4.47 20.44 8.09
C ALA A 51 4.33 19.24 9.03
N CYS A 52 3.34 18.36 8.80
CA CYS A 52 3.19 17.12 9.56
C CYS A 52 4.39 16.18 9.37
N SER A 53 4.88 16.01 8.14
CA SER A 53 6.08 15.21 7.84
C SER A 53 7.33 15.74 8.59
N MET A 54 7.57 17.06 8.58
CA MET A 54 8.70 17.70 9.29
C MET A 54 8.59 17.52 10.81
N LEU A 55 7.38 17.58 11.35
CA LEU A 55 7.10 17.32 12.77
C LEU A 55 7.08 15.82 13.12
N ARG A 56 7.46 14.93 12.18
CA ARG A 56 7.49 13.47 12.36
C ARG A 56 6.10 12.86 12.63
N ARG A 57 5.05 13.55 12.19
CA ARG A 57 3.64 13.14 12.27
C ARG A 57 3.21 12.50 10.95
N GLU A 58 3.78 11.34 10.63
CA GLU A 58 3.62 10.74 9.30
C GLU A 58 2.17 10.32 9.01
N ALA A 59 1.44 9.80 10.00
CA ALA A 59 0.02 9.45 9.86
C ALA A 59 -0.85 10.65 9.45
N ASP A 60 -0.57 11.85 10.01
CA ASP A 60 -1.28 13.07 9.66
C ASP A 60 -0.96 13.52 8.23
N ALA A 61 0.31 13.43 7.84
CA ALA A 61 0.76 13.76 6.48
C ALA A 61 0.06 12.88 5.43
N VAL A 62 -0.04 11.57 5.68
CA VAL A 62 -0.73 10.63 4.79
C VAL A 62 -2.24 10.89 4.74
N ARG A 63 -2.89 11.17 5.88
CA ARG A 63 -4.30 11.54 5.94
C ARG A 63 -4.62 12.77 5.09
N ILE A 64 -3.76 13.78 5.15
CA ILE A 64 -3.90 15.01 4.36
C ILE A 64 -3.74 14.72 2.86
N PHE A 65 -2.79 13.87 2.48
CA PHE A 65 -2.61 13.43 1.08
C PHE A 65 -3.79 12.57 0.56
N ARG A 66 -4.38 11.74 1.41
CA ARG A 66 -5.60 11.00 1.06
C ARG A 66 -6.76 11.95 0.79
N ALA A 67 -6.93 12.99 1.61
CA ALA A 67 -7.94 14.02 1.40
C ALA A 67 -7.73 14.76 0.07
N LEU A 68 -6.49 15.11 -0.27
CA LEU A 68 -6.09 15.64 -1.58
C LEU A 68 -6.51 14.72 -2.74
N SER A 69 -6.16 13.44 -2.63
CA SER A 69 -6.44 12.43 -3.66
C SER A 69 -7.94 12.21 -3.87
N HIS A 70 -8.76 12.31 -2.81
CA HIS A 70 -10.22 12.20 -2.91
C HIS A 70 -10.89 13.48 -3.45
N ALA A 71 -10.43 14.65 -3.02
CA ALA A 71 -10.93 15.93 -3.54
C ALA A 71 -10.72 16.02 -5.07
N PHE A 72 -9.67 15.39 -5.60
CA PHE A 72 -9.43 15.24 -7.03
C PHE A 72 -10.52 14.43 -7.74
N ALA A 73 -11.01 13.34 -7.13
CA ALA A 73 -12.00 12.46 -7.75
C ALA A 73 -13.42 13.07 -7.77
N ALA A 74 -13.68 14.11 -6.96
CA ALA A 74 -15.03 14.60 -6.68
C ALA A 74 -15.39 15.98 -7.27
N GLY A 75 -14.45 16.78 -7.80
CA GLY A 75 -14.70 18.22 -8.03
C GLY A 75 -14.32 18.80 -9.40
N GLY A 76 -15.32 19.08 -10.26
CA GLY A 76 -15.16 19.84 -11.51
C GLY A 76 -15.08 21.37 -11.36
N ALA A 77 -15.60 21.94 -10.26
CA ALA A 77 -15.68 23.40 -10.09
C ALA A 77 -14.37 24.08 -9.59
N SER A 78 -13.52 23.36 -8.85
CA SER A 78 -12.19 23.85 -8.43
C SER A 78 -11.14 23.78 -9.55
N ARG A 79 -11.39 22.96 -10.58
CA ARG A 79 -10.46 22.71 -11.69
C ARG A 79 -10.31 23.92 -12.62
N ALA A 80 -11.39 24.65 -12.89
CA ALA A 80 -11.36 25.83 -13.76
C ALA A 80 -10.58 27.00 -13.13
N ALA A 81 -10.73 27.22 -11.82
CA ALA A 81 -10.00 28.25 -11.09
C ALA A 81 -8.50 27.91 -10.98
N ALA A 82 -8.16 26.66 -10.67
CA ALA A 82 -6.76 26.22 -10.59
C ALA A 82 -6.07 26.15 -11.97
N ALA A 83 -6.80 25.77 -13.03
CA ALA A 83 -6.27 25.73 -14.40
C ALA A 83 -5.98 27.12 -14.99
N ALA A 84 -6.64 28.18 -14.46
CA ALA A 84 -6.36 29.56 -14.84
C ALA A 84 -4.99 30.04 -14.32
N GLU A 85 -4.56 29.58 -13.14
CA GLU A 85 -3.23 29.89 -12.56
C GLU A 85 -2.15 28.91 -13.05
N HIS A 86 -2.51 27.64 -13.27
CA HIS A 86 -1.59 26.58 -13.70
C HIS A 86 -2.19 25.75 -14.85
N PRO A 87 -1.87 26.08 -16.13
CA PRO A 87 -2.43 25.40 -17.31
C PRO A 87 -2.19 23.89 -17.35
N VAL A 88 -1.16 23.39 -16.64
CA VAL A 88 -0.86 21.96 -16.49
C VAL A 88 -1.99 21.17 -15.80
N LEU A 89 -2.84 21.84 -15.03
CA LEU A 89 -3.96 21.25 -14.30
C LEU A 89 -5.21 21.00 -15.18
N ALA A 90 -5.19 21.43 -16.44
CA ALA A 90 -6.26 21.17 -17.40
C ALA A 90 -6.31 19.71 -17.88
N ASP A 91 -5.17 19.01 -17.82
CA ASP A 91 -5.00 17.60 -18.19
C ASP A 91 -4.88 16.73 -16.93
N ASP A 92 -5.72 15.69 -16.79
CA ASP A 92 -5.78 14.89 -15.58
C ASP A 92 -4.52 14.05 -15.31
N ALA A 93 -3.80 13.62 -16.35
CA ALA A 93 -2.56 12.89 -16.19
C ALA A 93 -1.42 13.83 -15.76
N ARG A 94 -1.35 15.01 -16.37
CA ARG A 94 -0.35 16.03 -16.02
C ARG A 94 -0.58 16.64 -14.65
N ALA A 95 -1.84 16.87 -14.26
CA ALA A 95 -2.19 17.33 -12.93
C ALA A 95 -1.75 16.34 -11.85
N ARG A 96 -2.00 15.04 -12.06
CA ARG A 96 -1.57 13.98 -11.14
C ARG A 96 -0.05 13.89 -11.05
N LEU A 97 0.67 14.07 -12.15
CA LEU A 97 2.13 14.08 -12.13
C LEU A 97 2.67 15.29 -11.35
N PHE A 98 2.20 16.49 -11.66
CA PHE A 98 2.59 17.72 -10.97
C PHE A 98 2.35 17.63 -9.45
N GLU A 99 1.22 17.09 -9.02
CA GLU A 99 0.94 16.91 -7.59
C GLU A 99 1.88 15.91 -6.92
N ARG A 100 2.28 14.83 -7.62
CA ARG A 100 3.27 13.87 -7.10
C ARG A 100 4.64 14.51 -6.97
N GLU A 101 5.05 15.26 -7.98
CA GLU A 101 6.32 16.02 -7.97
C GLU A 101 6.31 17.03 -6.83
N LEU A 102 5.25 17.81 -6.69
CA LEU A 102 5.10 18.77 -5.61
C LEU A 102 5.07 18.08 -4.23
N ALA A 103 4.37 16.97 -4.07
CA ALA A 103 4.38 16.21 -2.81
C ALA A 103 5.79 15.68 -2.47
N MET A 104 6.55 15.25 -3.47
CA MET A 104 7.94 14.81 -3.31
C MET A 104 8.85 15.99 -2.94
N GLU A 105 8.78 17.12 -3.65
CA GLU A 105 9.52 18.35 -3.35
C GLU A 105 9.24 18.85 -1.93
N ARG A 106 7.98 18.74 -1.50
CA ARG A 106 7.49 19.10 -0.17
C ARG A 106 7.80 18.01 0.88
N GLY A 107 8.51 16.94 0.51
CA GLY A 107 9.00 15.92 1.44
C GLY A 107 7.92 15.03 2.06
N LEU A 108 6.74 14.94 1.44
CA LEU A 108 5.70 13.97 1.80
C LEU A 108 6.12 12.55 1.44
N TRP A 109 6.64 12.38 0.22
CA TRP A 109 7.08 11.11 -0.34
C TRP A 109 8.56 11.18 -0.72
N ARG A 110 9.27 10.06 -0.65
CA ARG A 110 10.64 9.95 -1.19
C ARG A 110 10.67 9.83 -2.72
N SER A 111 9.58 9.36 -3.31
CA SER A 111 9.51 9.08 -4.75
C SER A 111 8.11 9.37 -5.25
N THR A 112 8.02 9.91 -6.47
CA THR A 112 6.74 10.01 -7.18
C THR A 112 6.16 8.65 -7.50
N LEU A 113 6.91 7.54 -7.36
CA LEU A 113 6.46 6.16 -7.61
C LEU A 113 5.99 5.43 -6.35
N GLN A 114 6.31 5.89 -5.14
CA GLN A 114 5.91 5.23 -3.88
C GLN A 114 4.94 6.13 -3.10
N ARG A 115 3.65 5.77 -3.08
CA ARG A 115 2.57 6.68 -2.65
C ARG A 115 1.48 5.97 -1.83
N PRO A 116 1.82 5.32 -0.70
CA PRO A 116 0.82 4.67 0.13
C PRO A 116 -0.22 5.67 0.67
N LEU A 117 -1.48 5.26 0.76
CA LEU A 117 -2.57 6.18 1.16
C LEU A 117 -2.97 6.07 2.64
N GLU A 118 -2.35 5.18 3.41
CA GLU A 118 -2.73 4.92 4.81
C GLU A 118 -1.56 5.07 5.79
N HIS A 119 -0.46 4.36 5.55
CA HIS A 119 0.66 4.33 6.48
C HIS A 119 1.98 4.50 5.74
N TYR A 120 2.82 5.40 6.25
CA TYR A 120 4.13 5.66 5.65
C TYR A 120 5.15 5.97 6.73
N ALA A 121 6.30 5.31 6.67
CA ALA A 121 7.46 5.67 7.45
C ALA A 121 8.64 5.96 6.53
N ARG A 122 9.13 7.20 6.58
CA ARG A 122 10.31 7.63 5.80
C ARG A 122 11.58 6.95 6.29
N SER A 123 11.62 6.41 7.50
CA SER A 123 12.81 5.73 8.01
C SER A 123 13.04 4.35 7.42
N LEU A 124 12.03 3.75 6.79
CA LEU A 124 12.15 2.42 6.18
C LEU A 124 12.90 2.49 4.85
N THR A 125 13.77 1.52 4.60
CA THR A 125 14.41 1.30 3.31
C THR A 125 13.35 1.15 2.22
N ALA A 126 13.49 1.92 1.13
CA ALA A 126 12.54 1.92 0.03
C ALA A 126 13.21 1.38 -1.22
N ARG A 127 12.78 0.18 -1.65
CA ARG A 127 13.16 -0.44 -2.93
C ARG A 127 11.98 -1.22 -3.49
N PRO A 128 11.77 -1.23 -4.82
CA PRO A 128 10.60 -1.87 -5.43
C PRO A 128 10.60 -3.38 -5.22
N PHE A 129 11.75 -4.06 -5.36
CA PHE A 129 11.88 -5.51 -5.17
C PHE A 129 12.83 -5.85 -4.03
N TRP A 130 12.53 -6.98 -3.37
CA TRP A 130 13.33 -7.59 -2.31
C TRP A 130 13.70 -9.01 -2.73
N GLU A 131 14.93 -9.43 -2.47
CA GLU A 131 15.37 -10.76 -2.87
C GLU A 131 14.81 -11.81 -1.91
N ALA A 132 14.17 -12.85 -2.44
CA ALA A 132 13.58 -13.91 -1.63
C ALA A 132 14.61 -14.61 -0.73
N SER A 133 15.89 -14.63 -1.13
CA SER A 133 17.00 -15.17 -0.35
C SER A 133 17.31 -14.36 0.91
N GLU A 134 16.89 -13.10 0.98
CA GLU A 134 17.05 -12.23 2.15
C GLU A 134 15.94 -12.46 3.20
N LEU A 135 14.91 -13.22 2.85
CA LEU A 135 13.66 -13.34 3.63
C LEU A 135 13.38 -14.80 4.01
N PRO A 136 13.55 -15.18 5.29
CA PRO A 136 13.26 -16.54 5.76
C PRO A 136 11.83 -17.01 5.47
N GLU A 137 10.86 -16.09 5.49
CA GLU A 137 9.45 -16.36 5.21
C GLU A 137 9.24 -16.79 3.76
N ALA A 138 9.91 -16.14 2.81
CA ALA A 138 9.88 -16.54 1.41
C ALA A 138 10.46 -17.95 1.23
N ALA A 139 11.61 -18.23 1.86
CA ALA A 139 12.20 -19.56 1.83
C ALA A 139 11.27 -20.62 2.46
N ALA A 140 10.53 -20.30 3.52
CA ALA A 140 9.55 -21.19 4.14
C ALA A 140 8.38 -21.51 3.20
N LEU A 141 7.82 -20.49 2.55
CA LEU A 141 6.75 -20.65 1.55
C LEU A 141 7.20 -21.50 0.35
N GLN A 142 8.42 -21.26 -0.16
CA GLN A 142 8.98 -22.06 -1.26
C GLN A 142 9.20 -23.53 -0.85
N ARG A 143 9.63 -23.82 0.38
CA ARG A 143 9.74 -25.21 0.88
C ARG A 143 8.37 -25.88 0.98
N ALA A 144 7.33 -25.14 1.36
CA ALA A 144 5.97 -25.64 1.45
C ALA A 144 5.24 -25.73 0.09
N PHE A 145 5.86 -25.24 -0.99
CA PHE A 145 5.25 -25.13 -2.31
C PHE A 145 4.50 -26.39 -2.79
N PRO A 146 5.03 -27.62 -2.71
CA PRO A 146 4.31 -28.79 -3.19
C PRO A 146 2.96 -29.01 -2.50
N ALA A 147 2.91 -28.75 -1.18
CA ALA A 147 1.68 -28.87 -0.40
C ALA A 147 0.68 -27.75 -0.72
N ILE A 148 1.17 -26.52 -0.83
CA ILE A 148 0.37 -25.33 -1.18
C ILE A 148 -0.24 -25.49 -2.58
N LEU A 149 0.56 -25.94 -3.55
CA LEU A 149 0.10 -26.17 -4.91
C LEU A 149 -0.99 -27.26 -4.97
N ALA A 150 -0.83 -28.34 -4.20
CA ALA A 150 -1.84 -29.40 -4.14
C ALA A 150 -3.19 -28.89 -3.59
N GLU A 151 -3.17 -28.09 -2.53
CA GLU A 151 -4.39 -27.47 -1.96
C GLU A 151 -5.02 -26.46 -2.91
N CYS A 152 -4.20 -25.62 -3.55
CA CYS A 152 -4.66 -24.70 -4.60
C CYS A 152 -5.35 -25.44 -5.76
N ASN A 153 -4.76 -26.54 -6.24
CA ASN A 153 -5.35 -27.34 -7.32
C ASN A 153 -6.68 -27.97 -6.89
N ALA A 154 -6.80 -28.40 -5.63
CA ALA A 154 -8.07 -28.91 -5.09
C ALA A 154 -9.15 -27.81 -5.07
N LEU A 155 -8.81 -26.58 -4.68
CA LEU A 155 -9.72 -25.42 -4.74
C LEU A 155 -10.16 -25.11 -6.18
N LEU A 156 -9.22 -25.13 -7.14
CA LEU A 156 -9.51 -24.89 -8.56
C LEU A 156 -10.43 -25.96 -9.16
N ALA A 157 -10.33 -27.21 -8.69
CA ALA A 157 -11.14 -28.33 -9.14
C ALA A 157 -12.52 -28.44 -8.44
N ARG A 158 -12.79 -27.63 -7.40
CA ARG A 158 -14.03 -27.71 -6.61
C ARG A 158 -15.25 -27.41 -7.47
N ARG A 159 -16.21 -28.35 -7.53
CA ARG A 159 -17.51 -28.13 -8.18
C ARG A 159 -18.24 -26.97 -7.51
N GLY A 160 -18.78 -26.05 -8.31
CA GLY A 160 -19.40 -24.81 -7.82
C GLY A 160 -18.43 -23.65 -7.58
N GLY A 161 -17.11 -23.89 -7.69
CA GLY A 161 -16.08 -22.87 -7.50
C GLY A 161 -15.71 -22.64 -6.03
N ALA A 162 -14.44 -22.35 -5.78
CA ALA A 162 -13.95 -21.87 -4.49
C ALA A 162 -13.60 -20.37 -4.52
N PHE A 163 -13.14 -19.88 -5.67
CA PHE A 163 -12.67 -18.51 -5.84
C PHE A 163 -13.85 -17.52 -5.97
N ALA A 164 -13.93 -16.57 -5.04
CA ALA A 164 -14.93 -15.51 -5.05
C ALA A 164 -14.41 -14.29 -5.84
N PRO A 165 -15.26 -13.49 -6.50
CA PRO A 165 -14.81 -12.26 -7.17
C PRO A 165 -14.14 -11.29 -6.20
N TYR A 166 -12.90 -10.91 -6.50
CA TYR A 166 -12.14 -9.95 -5.72
C TYR A 166 -12.61 -8.54 -6.07
N ARG A 167 -13.19 -7.84 -5.09
CA ARG A 167 -13.69 -6.48 -5.29
C ARG A 167 -12.52 -5.50 -5.35
N SER A 168 -12.07 -5.19 -6.55
CA SER A 168 -11.05 -4.16 -6.78
C SER A 168 -11.46 -3.21 -7.90
N ARG A 169 -11.13 -1.93 -7.71
CA ARG A 169 -11.31 -0.87 -8.73
C ARG A 169 -10.19 -0.84 -9.75
N VAL A 170 -9.11 -1.59 -9.52
CA VAL A 170 -7.91 -1.58 -10.38
C VAL A 170 -8.00 -2.60 -11.51
N VAL A 171 -9.02 -3.47 -11.51
CA VAL A 171 -9.25 -4.39 -12.62
C VAL A 171 -9.80 -3.60 -13.79
N ALA A 172 -9.04 -3.51 -14.88
CA ALA A 172 -9.46 -2.86 -16.10
C ALA A 172 -10.69 -3.57 -16.71
N ALA A 173 -11.45 -2.84 -17.51
CA ALA A 173 -12.66 -3.36 -18.15
C ALA A 173 -12.38 -4.67 -18.92
N GLY A 174 -13.21 -5.69 -18.68
CA GLY A 174 -13.10 -7.01 -19.34
C GLY A 174 -12.14 -8.00 -18.67
N GLY A 175 -11.49 -7.61 -17.57
CA GLY A 175 -10.71 -8.52 -16.73
C GLY A 175 -11.53 -9.18 -15.60
N ALA A 176 -10.99 -10.23 -15.01
CA ALA A 176 -11.55 -10.87 -13.82
C ALA A 176 -10.45 -11.25 -12.82
N TRP A 177 -10.65 -10.86 -11.57
CA TRP A 177 -9.80 -11.22 -10.44
C TRP A 177 -10.67 -11.88 -9.37
N SER A 178 -10.22 -13.03 -8.88
CA SER A 178 -10.88 -13.77 -7.81
C SER A 178 -9.88 -14.29 -6.79
N ASP A 179 -10.36 -14.57 -5.58
CA ASP A 179 -9.52 -14.97 -4.46
C ASP A 179 -10.16 -16.04 -3.57
N VAL A 180 -9.30 -16.66 -2.75
CA VAL A 180 -9.66 -17.45 -1.56
C VAL A 180 -8.84 -16.91 -0.40
N GLN A 181 -9.48 -16.13 0.46
CA GLN A 181 -8.85 -15.46 1.60
C GLN A 181 -8.62 -16.43 2.76
N LEU A 182 -7.37 -16.68 3.14
CA LEU A 182 -7.03 -17.51 4.30
C LEU A 182 -6.98 -16.68 5.59
N PHE A 183 -6.34 -15.51 5.52
CA PHE A 183 -6.19 -14.64 6.68
C PHE A 183 -6.32 -13.18 6.26
N GLY A 184 -6.94 -12.34 7.10
CA GLY A 184 -7.01 -10.89 6.90
C GLY A 184 -6.97 -10.18 8.24
N GLY A 185 -6.05 -9.21 8.37
CA GLY A 185 -5.88 -8.42 9.59
C GLY A 185 -5.73 -9.27 10.86
N CYS A 186 -4.81 -10.24 10.82
CA CYS A 186 -4.54 -11.20 11.89
C CYS A 186 -5.69 -12.15 12.25
N ARG A 187 -6.73 -12.26 11.43
CA ARG A 187 -7.85 -13.18 11.63
C ARG A 187 -7.88 -14.26 10.56
N ALA A 188 -8.11 -15.50 10.97
CA ALA A 188 -8.26 -16.64 10.06
C ALA A 188 -9.68 -16.74 9.51
N ASP A 189 -9.81 -17.10 8.24
CA ASP A 189 -11.05 -17.64 7.69
C ASP A 189 -11.09 -19.14 7.99
N ALA A 190 -12.02 -19.55 8.87
CA ALA A 190 -12.08 -20.92 9.36
C ALA A 190 -12.37 -21.94 8.25
N GLU A 191 -13.25 -21.61 7.29
CA GLU A 191 -13.59 -22.52 6.19
C GLU A 191 -12.41 -22.68 5.24
N HIS A 192 -11.82 -21.57 4.79
CA HIS A 192 -10.72 -21.61 3.83
C HIS A 192 -9.45 -22.22 4.45
N CYS A 193 -9.15 -21.92 5.72
CA CYS A 193 -8.01 -22.54 6.40
C CYS A 193 -8.23 -24.04 6.66
N ALA A 194 -9.47 -24.49 6.92
CA ALA A 194 -9.78 -25.91 7.01
C ALA A 194 -9.66 -26.62 5.65
N ALA A 195 -9.97 -25.93 4.55
CA ALA A 195 -9.78 -26.42 3.20
C ALA A 195 -8.31 -26.44 2.73
N CYS A 196 -7.45 -25.61 3.35
CA CYS A 196 -6.04 -25.47 3.00
C CYS A 196 -5.12 -25.57 4.23
N PRO A 197 -5.14 -26.71 4.95
CA PRO A 197 -4.52 -26.80 6.27
C PRO A 197 -3.01 -26.68 6.25
N ARG A 198 -2.33 -27.19 5.22
CA ARG A 198 -0.87 -27.09 5.12
C ARG A 198 -0.44 -25.69 4.72
N THR A 199 -1.22 -25.02 3.88
CA THR A 199 -0.98 -23.60 3.55
C THR A 199 -1.16 -22.72 4.78
N ALA A 200 -2.26 -22.92 5.53
CA ALA A 200 -2.52 -22.19 6.76
C ALA A 200 -1.40 -22.37 7.80
N ALA A 201 -0.96 -23.62 8.03
CA ALA A 201 0.15 -23.92 8.94
C ALA A 201 1.47 -23.28 8.48
N ALA A 202 1.78 -23.31 7.18
CA ALA A 202 3.00 -22.72 6.64
C ALA A 202 3.06 -21.19 6.86
N ILE A 203 1.93 -20.50 6.73
CA ILE A 203 1.81 -19.06 6.98
C ILE A 203 1.88 -18.77 8.49
N ALA A 204 1.09 -19.49 9.30
CA ALA A 204 0.96 -19.24 10.73
C ALA A 204 2.27 -19.50 11.49
N ALA A 205 3.11 -20.41 11.00
CA ALA A 205 4.44 -20.69 11.57
C ALA A 205 5.46 -19.56 11.37
N GLN A 206 5.15 -18.53 10.57
CA GLN A 206 6.07 -17.41 10.31
C GLN A 206 5.61 -16.14 11.03
N PRO A 207 6.34 -15.65 12.06
CA PRO A 207 5.93 -14.49 12.85
C PRO A 207 5.67 -13.21 12.04
N ARG A 208 6.46 -12.96 10.98
CA ARG A 208 6.28 -11.76 10.13
C ARG A 208 5.15 -11.88 9.13
N LEU A 209 4.59 -13.06 8.89
CA LEU A 209 3.38 -13.25 8.10
C LEU A 209 2.15 -13.20 9.01
N ASN A 210 2.24 -13.85 10.15
CA ASN A 210 1.09 -14.20 10.96
C ASN A 210 0.52 -13.00 11.76
N SER A 211 1.28 -11.90 11.85
CA SER A 211 0.95 -10.74 12.68
C SER A 211 0.70 -9.46 11.87
N VAL A 212 0.55 -9.53 10.55
CA VAL A 212 0.37 -8.34 9.69
C VAL A 212 -1.06 -7.82 9.75
N VAL A 213 -1.32 -6.88 10.67
CA VAL A 213 -2.66 -6.31 10.96
C VAL A 213 -3.31 -5.62 9.76
N HIS A 214 -2.52 -5.03 8.87
CA HIS A 214 -3.03 -4.40 7.65
C HIS A 214 -2.99 -5.34 6.44
N GLY A 215 -2.41 -6.52 6.59
CA GLY A 215 -2.12 -7.46 5.52
C GLY A 215 -3.20 -8.51 5.31
N SER A 216 -3.08 -9.19 4.18
CA SER A 216 -3.92 -10.30 3.79
C SER A 216 -3.07 -11.46 3.25
N HIS A 217 -3.56 -12.68 3.45
CA HIS A 217 -2.99 -13.89 2.90
C HIS A 217 -4.05 -14.66 2.13
N PHE A 218 -3.86 -14.83 0.82
CA PHE A 218 -4.91 -15.39 -0.04
C PHE A 218 -4.36 -15.99 -1.32
N PHE A 219 -5.05 -17.00 -1.83
CA PHE A 219 -4.84 -17.45 -3.20
C PHE A 219 -5.46 -16.41 -4.14
N SER A 220 -4.65 -15.85 -5.02
CA SER A 220 -5.07 -14.84 -5.99
C SER A 220 -5.08 -15.44 -7.39
N ARG A 221 -6.27 -15.58 -7.97
CA ARG A 221 -6.48 -16.01 -9.36
C ARG A 221 -6.78 -14.81 -10.24
N LEU A 222 -5.90 -14.57 -11.20
CA LEU A 222 -6.09 -13.57 -12.24
C LEU A 222 -6.47 -14.29 -13.54
N ALA A 223 -7.66 -14.01 -14.05
CA ALA A 223 -8.14 -14.66 -15.27
C ALA A 223 -7.29 -14.24 -16.48
N ALA A 224 -7.14 -15.16 -17.43
CA ALA A 224 -6.50 -14.89 -18.71
C ALA A 224 -7.00 -13.58 -19.33
N GLY A 225 -6.08 -12.74 -19.82
CA GLY A 225 -6.44 -11.46 -20.44
C GLY A 225 -6.63 -10.27 -19.50
N THR A 226 -6.58 -10.47 -18.18
CA THR A 226 -6.85 -9.40 -17.19
C THR A 226 -5.70 -8.41 -17.04
N HIS A 227 -6.02 -7.12 -17.16
CA HIS A 227 -5.11 -6.02 -16.84
C HIS A 227 -5.48 -5.42 -15.48
N LEU A 228 -4.50 -5.35 -14.58
CA LEU A 228 -4.54 -4.56 -13.37
C LEU A 228 -3.89 -3.20 -13.64
N GLU A 229 -4.67 -2.12 -13.58
CA GLU A 229 -4.20 -0.75 -13.73
C GLU A 229 -3.12 -0.41 -12.70
N ALA A 230 -2.27 0.57 -13.03
CA ALA A 230 -1.21 1.02 -12.15
C ALA A 230 -1.78 1.59 -10.84
N HIS A 231 -1.38 1.02 -9.70
CA HIS A 231 -1.86 1.41 -8.38
C HIS A 231 -0.77 1.27 -7.32
N CYS A 232 -0.98 1.90 -6.16
CA CYS A 232 -0.12 1.72 -4.98
C CYS A 232 -0.93 1.04 -3.88
N GLY A 233 -0.26 0.20 -3.12
CA GLY A 233 -0.72 -0.39 -1.89
C GLY A 233 -0.91 0.67 -0.79
N PRO A 234 -1.64 0.33 0.27
CA PRO A 234 -2.01 1.25 1.34
C PRO A 234 -0.85 1.68 2.24
N SER A 235 0.22 0.89 2.34
CA SER A 235 1.23 1.04 3.39
C SER A 235 2.62 0.57 2.96
N ASN A 236 3.68 1.28 3.36
CA ASN A 236 5.07 0.79 3.25
C ASN A 236 5.57 0.02 4.49
N TYR A 237 4.70 -0.23 5.47
CA TYR A 237 5.05 -1.02 6.66
C TYR A 237 5.17 -2.51 6.36
N ARG A 238 4.70 -2.94 5.19
CA ARG A 238 4.72 -4.34 4.77
C ARG A 238 5.37 -4.47 3.40
N LEU A 239 5.81 -5.69 3.12
CA LEU A 239 6.12 -6.15 1.78
C LEU A 239 5.06 -7.17 1.36
N ARG A 240 4.92 -7.34 0.05
CA ARG A 240 4.02 -8.31 -0.56
C ARG A 240 4.85 -9.41 -1.21
N CYS A 241 4.66 -10.64 -0.73
CA CYS A 241 5.30 -11.83 -1.28
C CYS A 241 4.30 -12.61 -2.14
N HIS A 242 4.62 -12.83 -3.40
CA HIS A 242 3.85 -13.69 -4.30
C HIS A 242 4.61 -15.00 -4.51
N LEU A 243 4.10 -16.12 -3.98
CA LEU A 243 4.55 -17.45 -4.38
C LEU A 243 3.83 -17.87 -5.67
N GLY A 244 4.57 -18.09 -6.75
CA GLY A 244 4.00 -18.54 -8.02
C GLY A 244 3.47 -19.98 -7.94
N LEU A 245 2.19 -20.20 -8.25
CA LEU A 245 1.56 -21.54 -8.21
C LEU A 245 1.27 -22.06 -9.62
N VAL A 246 0.38 -21.37 -10.32
CA VAL A 246 0.06 -21.63 -11.73
C VAL A 246 0.46 -20.38 -12.49
N VAL A 247 1.58 -20.44 -13.19
CA VAL A 247 2.20 -19.25 -13.81
C VAL A 247 2.31 -19.45 -15.33
N PRO A 248 1.49 -18.74 -16.13
CA PRO A 248 1.64 -18.74 -17.58
C PRO A 248 3.00 -18.17 -18.01
N ALA A 249 3.50 -18.61 -19.16
CA ALA A 249 4.75 -18.10 -19.71
C ALA A 249 4.69 -16.57 -19.93
N GLY A 250 5.74 -15.87 -19.52
CA GLY A 250 5.85 -14.42 -19.69
C GLY A 250 4.90 -13.61 -18.80
N ALA A 251 4.37 -14.17 -17.72
CA ALA A 251 3.65 -13.40 -16.70
C ALA A 251 4.63 -12.55 -15.87
N ARG A 252 4.44 -11.22 -15.86
CA ARG A 252 5.30 -10.21 -15.27
C ARG A 252 4.52 -9.15 -14.51
N ILE A 253 5.20 -8.48 -13.61
CA ILE A 253 4.75 -7.30 -12.88
C ILE A 253 5.79 -6.20 -13.03
N ARG A 254 5.30 -4.98 -13.22
CA ARG A 254 6.10 -3.77 -13.03
C ARG A 254 5.90 -3.27 -11.60
N VAL A 255 6.99 -2.92 -10.91
CA VAL A 255 6.97 -2.25 -9.61
C VAL A 255 7.96 -1.09 -9.67
N GLY A 256 7.46 0.13 -9.54
CA GLY A 256 8.24 1.32 -9.90
C GLY A 256 8.65 1.28 -11.37
N GLU A 257 9.96 1.31 -11.61
CA GLU A 257 10.57 1.24 -12.95
C GLU A 257 11.03 -0.18 -13.31
N GLU A 258 11.08 -1.09 -12.34
CA GLU A 258 11.58 -2.44 -12.52
C GLU A 258 10.47 -3.40 -12.95
N VAL A 259 10.85 -4.43 -13.70
CA VAL A 259 9.96 -5.48 -14.18
C VAL A 259 10.53 -6.83 -13.81
N ARG A 260 9.71 -7.68 -13.19
CA ARG A 260 10.08 -9.08 -12.91
C ARG A 260 8.99 -10.04 -13.32
N GLU A 261 9.40 -11.27 -13.63
CA GLU A 261 8.52 -12.36 -14.01
C GLU A 261 8.16 -13.21 -12.78
N TRP A 262 6.94 -13.73 -12.73
CA TRP A 262 6.63 -14.79 -11.78
C TRP A 262 7.20 -16.11 -12.29
N ARG A 263 7.56 -17.00 -11.37
CA ARG A 263 8.00 -18.36 -11.65
C ARG A 263 7.32 -19.32 -10.70
N ALA A 264 6.93 -20.49 -11.19
CA ALA A 264 6.28 -21.49 -10.36
C ALA A 264 7.26 -21.99 -9.29
N GLY A 265 6.81 -22.04 -8.03
CA GLY A 265 7.63 -22.45 -6.89
C GLY A 265 8.58 -21.39 -6.34
N GLU A 266 8.65 -20.21 -6.97
CA GLU A 266 9.51 -19.11 -6.53
C GLU A 266 8.67 -17.97 -5.93
N CYS A 267 9.22 -17.32 -4.91
CA CYS A 267 8.67 -16.14 -4.29
C CYS A 267 9.19 -14.88 -5.01
N LEU A 268 8.26 -14.05 -5.47
CA LEU A 268 8.55 -12.70 -5.93
C LEU A 268 8.11 -11.71 -4.84
N VAL A 269 9.06 -11.02 -4.21
CA VAL A 269 8.78 -10.09 -3.11
C VAL A 269 8.99 -8.66 -3.55
N PHE A 270 8.00 -7.80 -3.30
CA PHE A 270 8.04 -6.40 -3.65
C PHE A 270 7.34 -5.53 -2.61
N ASP A 271 7.70 -4.26 -2.56
CA ASP A 271 6.98 -3.27 -1.75
C ASP A 271 5.76 -2.78 -2.53
N ASP A 272 4.56 -3.22 -2.13
CA ASP A 272 3.32 -2.86 -2.83
C ASP A 272 2.98 -1.37 -2.68
N SER A 273 3.62 -0.62 -1.78
CA SER A 273 3.46 0.84 -1.69
C SER A 273 4.05 1.60 -2.88
N TYR A 274 4.94 0.95 -3.65
CA TYR A 274 5.32 1.41 -4.99
C TYR A 274 4.19 1.19 -5.98
N GLU A 275 4.12 2.08 -6.97
CA GLU A 275 3.22 1.93 -8.09
C GLU A 275 3.55 0.64 -8.82
N HIS A 276 2.57 -0.24 -8.91
CA HIS A 276 2.72 -1.52 -9.56
C HIS A 276 1.56 -1.82 -10.49
N GLU A 277 1.87 -2.61 -11.51
CA GLU A 277 0.97 -2.88 -12.62
C GLU A 277 1.21 -4.30 -13.15
N ALA A 278 0.12 -5.01 -13.45
CA ALA A 278 0.17 -6.29 -14.15
C ALA A 278 -0.70 -6.18 -15.41
N ARG A 279 -0.07 -5.94 -16.56
CA ARG A 279 -0.77 -5.62 -17.82
C ARG A 279 -0.65 -6.70 -18.90
N ARG A 280 -1.71 -6.82 -19.69
CA ARG A 280 -1.78 -7.68 -20.88
C ARG A 280 -0.86 -7.28 -22.04
N ALA A 281 -0.42 -8.28 -22.82
CA ALA A 281 0.06 -8.11 -24.21
C ALA A 281 -0.98 -7.43 -25.12
N PRO A 282 -0.74 -6.22 -25.65
CA PRO A 282 -1.66 -5.65 -26.61
C PRO A 282 -1.71 -6.52 -27.88
N SER A 283 -2.86 -6.57 -28.54
CA SER A 283 -3.09 -7.31 -29.79
C SER A 283 -2.36 -6.70 -31.01
N ARG A 284 -1.71 -5.54 -30.83
CA ARG A 284 -0.77 -4.89 -31.76
C ARG A 284 0.45 -4.40 -30.97
N PRO A 285 1.63 -4.24 -31.59
CA PRO A 285 2.80 -3.70 -30.91
C PRO A 285 2.48 -2.33 -30.30
N ALA A 286 2.58 -2.22 -28.98
CA ALA A 286 2.45 -0.97 -28.24
C ALA A 286 3.83 -0.53 -27.73
N PRO A 287 4.06 0.78 -27.55
CA PRO A 287 5.32 1.31 -27.02
C PRO A 287 5.59 0.99 -25.54
N VAL A 288 4.67 0.27 -24.88
CA VAL A 288 4.78 -0.12 -23.46
C VAL A 288 4.90 -1.64 -23.39
N PRO A 289 5.85 -2.20 -22.61
CA PRO A 289 6.12 -3.62 -22.66
C PRO A 289 4.94 -4.48 -22.16
N VAL A 290 4.94 -5.70 -22.66
CA VAL A 290 3.94 -6.75 -22.42
C VAL A 290 4.28 -7.53 -21.16
N TRP A 291 3.29 -7.78 -20.29
CA TRP A 291 3.51 -8.47 -19.00
C TRP A 291 2.68 -9.74 -18.80
N HIS A 292 1.90 -10.21 -19.78
CA HIS A 292 1.41 -11.59 -19.83
C HIS A 292 0.95 -11.94 -21.26
N SER A 293 1.16 -13.18 -21.73
CA SER A 293 0.62 -13.63 -23.04
C SER A 293 -0.90 -13.80 -23.01
N GLY A 294 -1.45 -14.15 -21.84
CA GLY A 294 -2.89 -14.13 -21.58
C GLY A 294 -3.66 -15.36 -22.08
N ASP A 295 -2.99 -16.52 -22.20
CA ASP A 295 -3.62 -17.73 -22.74
C ASP A 295 -4.23 -18.63 -21.65
N THR A 296 -3.76 -18.49 -20.40
CA THR A 296 -4.26 -19.22 -19.23
C THR A 296 -4.25 -18.34 -17.98
N ASP A 297 -5.02 -18.76 -16.97
CA ASP A 297 -5.10 -18.05 -15.70
C ASP A 297 -3.78 -18.10 -14.94
N ARG A 298 -3.48 -17.02 -14.22
CA ARG A 298 -2.36 -16.98 -13.28
C ARG A 298 -2.89 -17.12 -11.86
N VAL A 299 -2.32 -18.05 -11.11
CA VAL A 299 -2.60 -18.21 -9.68
C VAL A 299 -1.32 -18.07 -8.88
N VAL A 300 -1.34 -17.19 -7.88
CA VAL A 300 -0.26 -16.99 -6.92
C VAL A 300 -0.84 -17.06 -5.50
N LEU A 301 -0.05 -17.49 -4.53
CA LEU A 301 -0.36 -17.23 -3.12
C LEU A 301 0.25 -15.88 -2.76
N ILE A 302 -0.61 -14.93 -2.38
CA ILE A 302 -0.19 -13.63 -1.88
C ILE A 302 -0.09 -13.72 -0.36
N CYS A 303 1.08 -13.38 0.18
CA CYS A 303 1.32 -13.27 1.60
C CYS A 303 1.95 -11.90 1.91
N ASP A 304 1.26 -11.07 2.68
CA ASP A 304 1.81 -9.82 3.17
C ASP A 304 2.70 -10.09 4.40
N LEU A 305 3.94 -9.57 4.40
CA LEU A 305 4.89 -9.70 5.51
C LEU A 305 5.25 -8.33 6.08
N TRP A 306 5.54 -8.25 7.37
CA TRP A 306 6.11 -7.02 7.93
C TRP A 306 7.42 -6.66 7.25
N HIS A 307 7.58 -5.37 6.93
CA HIS A 307 8.83 -4.83 6.40
C HIS A 307 9.97 -5.12 7.40
N PRO A 308 11.16 -5.58 6.97
CA PRO A 308 12.20 -6.04 7.91
C PRO A 308 12.66 -5.03 8.94
N GLU A 309 12.53 -3.74 8.63
CA GLU A 309 12.91 -2.60 9.48
C GLU A 309 11.72 -1.95 10.21
N VAL A 310 10.50 -2.50 10.08
CA VAL A 310 9.34 -1.92 10.77
C VAL A 310 9.40 -2.23 12.27
N ASP A 311 9.46 -1.17 13.06
CA ASP A 311 9.22 -1.23 14.51
C ASP A 311 7.70 -1.20 14.78
N LEU A 312 7.16 -2.27 15.35
CA LEU A 312 5.73 -2.40 15.62
C LEU A 312 5.25 -1.42 16.70
N GLU A 313 6.05 -1.16 17.74
CA GLU A 313 5.69 -0.24 18.83
C GLU A 313 5.66 1.21 18.34
N LYS A 314 6.66 1.57 17.54
CA LYS A 314 6.83 2.95 17.07
C LYS A 314 5.96 3.27 15.87
N HIS A 315 5.88 2.38 14.88
CA HIS A 315 5.22 2.69 13.61
C HIS A 315 3.79 2.17 13.56
N VAL A 316 3.52 0.97 14.10
CA VAL A 316 2.24 0.26 13.89
C VAL A 316 1.25 0.55 15.01
N ARG A 317 1.55 0.17 16.25
CA ARG A 317 0.62 0.27 17.40
C ARG A 317 -0.03 1.64 17.61
N PRO A 318 0.64 2.79 17.38
CA PRO A 318 0.03 4.10 17.55
C PRO A 318 -1.11 4.35 16.55
N SER A 319 -1.09 3.70 15.39
CA SER A 319 -2.10 3.85 14.34
C SER A 319 -3.24 2.83 14.42
N LEU A 320 -3.13 1.81 15.27
CA LEU A 320 -4.13 0.74 15.36
C LEU A 320 -5.35 1.16 16.20
N ALA A 321 -6.53 0.70 15.80
CA ALA A 321 -7.71 0.72 16.67
C ALA A 321 -7.55 -0.29 17.84
N PRO A 322 -8.32 -0.15 18.95
CA PRO A 322 -8.24 -1.09 20.07
C PRO A 322 -8.35 -2.58 19.67
N ALA A 323 -9.34 -2.94 18.84
CA ALA A 323 -9.53 -4.32 18.37
C ALA A 323 -8.37 -4.83 17.50
N GLN A 324 -7.69 -3.94 16.78
CA GLN A 324 -6.52 -4.27 15.97
C GLN A 324 -5.29 -4.50 16.85
N ARG A 325 -5.13 -3.73 17.94
CA ARG A 325 -4.07 -3.96 18.94
C ARG A 325 -4.23 -5.32 19.63
N GLU A 326 -5.46 -5.67 19.97
CA GLU A 326 -5.78 -6.97 20.58
C GLU A 326 -5.46 -8.13 19.62
N ALA A 327 -5.88 -8.02 18.34
CA ALA A 327 -5.57 -9.02 17.34
C ALA A 327 -4.06 -9.18 17.10
N LEU A 328 -3.30 -8.07 17.08
CA LEU A 328 -1.85 -8.10 16.99
C LEU A 328 -1.22 -8.80 18.19
N ALA A 329 -1.62 -8.42 19.41
CA ALA A 329 -1.11 -9.03 20.63
C ALA A 329 -1.42 -10.53 20.70
N ALA A 330 -2.62 -10.94 20.27
CA ALA A 330 -2.99 -12.33 20.15
C ALA A 330 -2.08 -13.06 19.13
N ALA A 331 -1.86 -12.49 17.94
CA ALA A 331 -0.96 -13.08 16.95
C ALA A 331 0.49 -13.22 17.45
N GLU A 332 1.02 -12.20 18.13
CA GLU A 332 2.36 -12.21 18.75
C GLU A 332 2.48 -13.28 19.85
N ALA A 333 1.40 -13.56 20.57
CA ALA A 333 1.33 -14.64 21.57
C ALA A 333 1.09 -16.04 20.96
N GLY A 334 1.13 -16.19 19.63
CA GLY A 334 0.83 -17.45 18.94
C GLY A 334 -0.66 -17.74 18.77
N GLY A 335 -1.53 -16.78 19.04
CA GLY A 335 -2.99 -16.90 19.03
C GLY A 335 -3.56 -17.23 17.65
N MET A 336 -2.98 -16.72 16.54
CA MET A 336 -3.48 -17.09 15.21
C MET A 336 -3.20 -18.56 14.86
N PHE A 337 -2.16 -19.16 15.46
CA PHE A 337 -1.89 -20.59 15.38
C PHE A 337 -2.88 -21.39 16.25
N CYS A 338 -3.28 -20.85 17.40
CA CYS A 338 -4.16 -21.53 18.37
C CYS A 338 -5.65 -21.46 18.04
N GLU A 339 -6.15 -20.31 17.54
CA GLU A 339 -7.52 -20.20 17.02
C GLU A 339 -7.74 -21.19 15.87
N TYR A 340 -6.73 -21.39 15.02
CA TYR A 340 -6.77 -22.35 13.93
C TYR A 340 -6.70 -23.82 14.40
N MET A 341 -5.84 -24.13 15.36
CA MET A 341 -5.68 -25.50 15.88
C MET A 341 -6.74 -25.89 16.93
N GLY A 342 -7.69 -25.00 17.25
CA GLY A 342 -8.73 -25.25 18.26
C GLY A 342 -8.20 -25.30 19.70
N HIS A 343 -7.05 -24.67 19.97
CA HIS A 343 -6.46 -24.59 21.30
C HIS A 343 -6.88 -23.30 22.01
N ASP A 344 -7.37 -23.43 23.25
CA ASP A 344 -7.72 -22.30 24.11
C ASP A 344 -6.45 -21.53 24.52
N VAL A 345 -6.37 -20.28 24.07
CA VAL A 345 -5.26 -19.34 24.34
C VAL A 345 -5.09 -19.01 25.83
N SER A 346 -6.09 -19.29 26.68
CA SER A 346 -6.05 -18.96 28.11
C SER A 346 -5.10 -19.82 28.96
N ASN A 347 -4.55 -20.92 28.42
CA ASN A 347 -3.82 -21.91 29.22
C ASN A 347 -2.40 -22.29 28.71
N MET A 348 -1.73 -21.41 27.95
CA MET A 348 -0.43 -21.72 27.31
C MET A 348 0.81 -21.27 28.11
N ARG A 349 1.03 -21.83 29.31
CA ARG A 349 2.38 -21.91 29.90
C ARG A 349 2.97 -23.30 29.60
N GLY A 350 3.40 -23.54 28.36
CA GLY A 350 4.14 -24.78 28.04
C GLY A 350 3.84 -25.45 26.69
N CYS A 351 3.22 -24.77 25.72
CA CYS A 351 3.13 -25.28 24.35
C CYS A 351 4.51 -25.16 23.67
N PRO A 352 5.06 -26.21 23.01
CA PRO A 352 6.37 -26.17 22.37
C PRO A 352 6.28 -25.54 20.96
N CYS A 353 5.66 -24.37 20.86
CA CYS A 353 5.65 -23.51 19.69
C CYS A 353 6.83 -22.54 19.72
#